data_AF-A0A418NAY3-F1
#
_entry.id   AF-A0A418NAY3-F1
#
_cell.length_a   1.000
_cell.length_b   1.000
_cell.length_c   1.000
_cell.angle_alpha   90.00
_cell.angle_beta   90.00
_cell.angle_gamma   90.00
#
_symmetry.space_group_name_H-M   'P 1'
#
loop_
_entity.id
_entity.type
_entity.pdbx_description
1 polymer ?
#
loop_
_entity_poly.entity_id
_entity_poly.type
_entity_poly.pdbx_seq_one_letter_code
_entity_poly.pdbx_strand_id
1 'polypeptide(L)'
;MNLKKLILLVLMLYAPLGLFSQEKNFITGKLVDEATREPVVFATVRLKGKSVGVITNADGSFVVPDEYLDLGDVLEISCLGYRTLEVKLSDLNVDQVNIISVKEEIFNLDETVVIGKRTKRYGAQEIVKKAIENIPKNYPNAPFSLVGYYRDYQVDEGNYINLNEAILEVFDPGFHSMDRTATKVQMYDQRINKTFKVDTLARQSYDYRTGQKMIEKAFLKPYGGNEFTILRVHDAIRNYLVDSYDFVNVLQIDFIPHHTFSKMDPINFDGEPLYVIEFKRNCQDNLATGKLYVSQFDFSIYKMEYALFNKNVTRETEKKGNQFMGNQLIFEVVLEYRKKDDQMYLNYISFHNTFELRLPPAFIVEDVVMDINRKCLAVNFNTEPETRSALEQRTYNIRYKGKRLSFRLMEKEGNSVLLYPRMDEDELKDMVTTLKEMDTRGDSLNKLLEIELKDVRNLQGELINAVHTKDYEQYREFFVQNINKGKMVPFNGEFMPDDKPIFSSKAVSGEKETIFWMNPPLRSNQE
;
A
#
# COMPACT_ATOMS: atom_id res chain seq x y z
N MET A 1 13.83 21.41 -58.70
CA MET A 1 14.32 22.00 -57.43
C MET A 1 15.84 22.06 -57.51
N ASN A 2 16.47 23.22 -57.26
CA ASN A 2 17.92 23.40 -57.42
C ASN A 2 18.66 22.43 -56.47
N LEU A 3 19.75 21.77 -56.91
CA LEU A 3 20.41 20.71 -56.12
C LEU A 3 20.83 21.20 -54.72
N LYS A 4 21.22 22.47 -54.62
CA LYS A 4 21.49 23.14 -53.34
C LYS A 4 20.27 23.23 -52.42
N LYS A 5 19.07 23.44 -52.97
CA LYS A 5 17.80 23.47 -52.22
C LYS A 5 17.34 22.07 -51.80
N LEU A 6 17.64 21.03 -52.59
CA LEU A 6 17.37 19.64 -52.22
C LEU A 6 18.28 19.15 -51.09
N ILE A 7 19.58 19.51 -51.14
CA ILE A 7 20.54 19.20 -50.08
C ILE A 7 20.17 19.91 -48.76
N LEU A 8 19.73 21.18 -48.83
CA LEU A 8 19.25 21.92 -47.65
C LEU A 8 18.00 21.29 -47.03
N LEU A 9 17.07 20.79 -47.87
CA LEU A 9 15.85 20.12 -47.42
C LEU A 9 16.16 18.78 -46.74
N VAL A 10 17.11 18.01 -47.28
CA VAL A 10 17.56 16.75 -46.70
C VAL A 10 18.33 16.98 -45.39
N LEU A 11 19.15 18.04 -45.28
CA LEU A 11 19.82 18.42 -44.04
C LEU A 11 18.84 18.85 -42.93
N MET A 12 17.71 19.49 -43.26
CA MET A 12 16.65 19.79 -42.28
C MET A 12 15.88 18.53 -41.83
N LEU A 13 15.81 17.49 -42.67
CA LEU A 13 15.22 16.18 -42.35
C LEU A 13 16.12 15.30 -41.47
N TYR A 14 17.42 15.64 -41.39
CA TYR A 14 18.42 14.93 -40.58
C TYR A 14 18.87 15.71 -39.34
N ALA A 15 18.32 16.89 -39.05
CA ALA A 15 18.46 17.48 -37.72
C ALA A 15 17.63 16.62 -36.77
N PRO A 16 18.24 15.78 -35.91
CA PRO A 16 17.47 15.14 -34.87
C PRO A 16 16.99 16.30 -33.99
N LEU A 17 15.68 16.43 -33.85
CA LEU A 17 15.10 17.07 -32.68
C LEU A 17 15.52 16.21 -31.49
N GLY A 18 16.75 16.41 -31.02
CA GLY A 18 17.15 16.14 -29.66
C GLY A 18 16.39 17.10 -28.76
N LEU A 19 15.07 16.96 -28.73
CA LEU A 19 14.30 17.26 -27.54
C LEU A 19 14.79 16.24 -26.52
N PHE A 20 15.93 16.54 -25.88
CA PHE A 20 16.14 16.03 -24.55
C PHE A 20 14.90 16.45 -23.78
N SER A 21 14.04 15.49 -23.46
CA SER A 21 13.15 15.64 -22.33
C SER A 21 14.02 16.21 -21.22
N GLN A 22 13.74 17.44 -20.76
CA GLN A 22 14.38 17.95 -19.56
C GLN A 22 13.88 17.03 -18.45
N GLU A 23 14.63 15.96 -18.16
CA GLU A 23 14.53 15.34 -16.86
C GLU A 23 14.83 16.47 -15.87
N LYS A 24 13.79 16.92 -15.15
CA LYS A 24 13.98 17.86 -14.05
C LYS A 24 15.01 17.22 -13.13
N ASN A 25 16.16 17.87 -12.89
CA ASN A 25 17.07 17.33 -11.89
C ASN A 25 16.45 17.59 -10.53
N PHE A 26 16.76 16.70 -9.60
CA PHE A 26 16.27 16.77 -8.23
C PHE A 26 17.45 16.87 -7.28
N ILE A 27 17.32 17.74 -6.29
CA ILE A 27 18.18 17.74 -5.12
C ILE A 27 17.70 16.60 -4.23
N THR A 28 18.58 15.65 -3.96
CA THR A 28 18.27 14.53 -3.07
C THR A 28 18.77 14.84 -1.67
N GLY A 29 17.91 14.67 -0.68
CA GLY A 29 18.25 14.80 0.74
C GLY A 29 17.88 13.57 1.55
N LYS A 30 18.54 13.38 2.68
CA LYS A 30 18.22 12.36 3.70
C LYS A 30 18.22 13.01 5.07
N LEU A 31 17.07 13.01 5.73
CA LEU A 31 16.90 13.56 7.07
C LEU A 31 17.16 12.47 8.12
N VAL A 32 18.07 12.74 9.05
CA VAL A 32 18.45 11.81 10.12
C VAL A 32 18.43 12.52 11.47
N ASP A 33 18.15 11.77 12.54
CA ASP A 33 18.34 12.26 13.90
C ASP A 33 19.84 12.49 14.15
N GLU A 34 20.17 13.58 14.83
CA GLU A 34 21.56 13.96 15.10
C GLU A 34 22.24 12.98 16.05
N ALA A 35 21.52 12.46 17.04
CA ALA A 35 22.07 11.62 18.09
C ALA A 35 22.17 10.14 17.68
N THR A 36 21.11 9.57 17.13
CA THR A 36 21.01 8.15 16.78
C THR A 36 21.46 7.86 15.35
N ARG A 37 21.45 8.89 14.48
CA ARG A 37 21.65 8.77 13.02
C ARG A 37 20.57 7.96 12.31
N GLU A 38 19.47 7.63 13.00
CA GLU A 38 18.33 6.94 12.41
C GLU A 38 17.55 7.88 11.48
N PRO A 39 16.92 7.36 10.41
CA PRO A 39 16.09 8.17 9.54
C PRO A 39 14.90 8.81 10.24
N VAL A 40 14.64 10.09 9.96
CA VAL A 40 13.44 10.77 10.44
C VAL A 40 12.34 10.66 9.39
N VAL A 41 11.40 9.77 9.66
CA VAL A 41 10.27 9.44 8.77
C VAL A 41 9.12 10.42 9.00
N PHE A 42 8.36 10.72 7.93
CA PHE A 42 7.19 11.60 7.96
C PHE A 42 7.47 13.06 8.38
N ALA A 43 8.70 13.55 8.21
CA ALA A 43 9.02 14.97 8.37
C ALA A 43 8.50 15.77 7.18
N THR A 44 7.92 16.94 7.44
CA THR A 44 7.48 17.86 6.39
C THR A 44 8.65 18.72 5.92
N VAL A 45 8.93 18.68 4.62
CA VAL A 45 9.95 19.48 3.94
C VAL A 45 9.25 20.41 2.96
N ARG A 46 9.19 21.72 3.25
CA ARG A 46 8.47 22.69 2.41
C ARG A 46 9.33 23.88 2.07
N LEU A 47 9.03 24.57 0.96
CA LEU A 47 9.61 25.89 0.73
C LEU A 47 9.00 26.88 1.70
N LYS A 48 9.84 27.60 2.44
CA LYS A 48 9.41 28.57 3.43
C LYS A 48 8.51 29.63 2.80
N GLY A 49 7.33 29.83 3.37
CA GLY A 49 6.32 30.77 2.87
C GLY A 49 5.52 30.29 1.64
N LYS A 50 5.80 29.10 1.10
CA LYS A 50 5.00 28.47 0.03
C LYS A 50 4.26 27.25 0.58
N SER A 51 3.20 26.83 -0.10
CA SER A 51 2.45 25.63 0.30
C SER A 51 3.08 24.34 -0.24
N VAL A 52 3.94 24.43 -1.27
CA VAL A 52 4.55 23.27 -1.92
C VAL A 52 5.66 22.66 -1.05
N GLY A 53 5.67 21.32 -1.01
CA GLY A 53 6.62 20.54 -0.23
C GLY A 53 6.40 19.04 -0.39
N VAL A 54 7.22 18.26 0.29
CA VAL A 54 7.18 16.80 0.33
C VAL A 54 7.30 16.32 1.78
N ILE A 55 6.99 15.05 1.99
CA ILE A 55 7.19 14.38 3.27
C ILE A 55 8.31 13.36 3.11
N THR A 56 9.20 13.24 4.11
CA THR A 56 10.31 12.27 4.08
C THR A 56 9.81 10.83 4.06
N ASN A 57 10.52 9.98 3.30
CA ASN A 57 10.24 8.57 3.14
C ASN A 57 10.63 7.75 4.38
N ALA A 58 10.34 6.43 4.36
CA ALA A 58 10.70 5.48 5.42
C ALA A 58 12.21 5.40 5.69
N ASP A 59 13.04 5.70 4.69
CA ASP A 59 14.50 5.81 4.81
C ASP A 59 14.97 7.25 5.10
N GLY A 60 14.05 8.18 5.38
CA GLY A 60 14.32 9.59 5.62
C GLY A 60 14.62 10.39 4.36
N SER A 61 14.56 9.77 3.17
CA SER A 61 14.87 10.44 1.91
C SER A 61 13.76 11.40 1.46
N PHE A 62 14.16 12.44 0.74
CA PHE A 62 13.26 13.35 0.06
C PHE A 62 13.92 13.95 -1.18
N VAL A 63 13.10 14.37 -2.14
CA VAL A 63 13.57 15.08 -3.34
C VAL A 63 12.90 16.44 -3.49
N VAL A 64 13.68 17.41 -3.97
CA VAL A 64 13.24 18.78 -4.27
C VAL A 64 13.65 19.13 -5.70
N PRO A 65 12.79 19.72 -6.55
CA PRO A 65 13.19 20.15 -7.89
C PRO A 65 14.34 21.16 -7.84
N ASP A 66 15.33 21.00 -8.72
CA ASP A 66 16.50 21.88 -8.81
C ASP A 66 16.15 23.33 -9.22
N GLU A 67 15.01 23.55 -9.89
CA GLU A 67 14.53 24.88 -10.30
C GLU A 67 14.39 25.89 -9.15
N TYR A 68 14.33 25.42 -7.89
CA TYR A 68 14.29 26.28 -6.71
C TYR A 68 15.67 26.72 -6.19
N LEU A 69 16.77 26.12 -6.68
CA LEU A 69 18.14 26.57 -6.37
C LEU A 69 18.39 27.97 -6.90
N ASP A 70 18.00 28.21 -8.15
CA ASP A 70 18.23 29.49 -8.85
C ASP A 70 17.46 30.65 -8.19
N LEU A 71 16.40 30.32 -7.44
CA LEU A 71 15.59 31.29 -6.70
C LEU A 71 16.16 31.59 -5.30
N GLY A 72 17.15 30.82 -4.83
CA GLY A 72 17.73 30.97 -3.49
C GLY A 72 16.72 30.70 -2.36
N ASP A 73 15.71 29.87 -2.61
CA ASP A 73 14.66 29.58 -1.64
C ASP A 73 15.21 28.79 -0.42
N VAL A 74 14.48 28.84 0.69
CA VAL A 74 14.80 28.16 1.95
C VAL A 74 13.83 27.00 2.15
N LEU A 75 14.35 25.81 2.43
CA LEU A 75 13.58 24.70 2.95
C LEU A 75 13.32 24.89 4.45
N GLU A 76 12.08 24.74 4.85
CA GLU A 76 11.67 24.59 6.24
C GLU A 76 11.30 23.12 6.48
N ILE A 77 12.03 22.49 7.40
CA ILE A 77 11.87 21.07 7.74
C ILE A 77 11.33 20.98 9.16
N SER A 78 10.13 20.41 9.32
CA SER A 78 9.45 20.27 10.61
C SER A 78 8.98 18.84 10.82
N CYS A 79 9.23 18.31 12.02
CA CYS A 79 8.75 17.00 12.45
C CYS A 79 8.39 17.09 13.93
N LEU A 80 7.29 16.46 14.31
CA LEU A 80 6.82 16.48 15.69
C LEU A 80 7.83 15.78 16.62
N GLY A 81 8.25 16.46 17.69
CA GLY A 81 9.31 15.99 18.60
C GLY A 81 10.72 16.45 18.23
N TYR A 82 10.87 17.15 17.11
CA TYR A 82 12.15 17.66 16.60
C TYR A 82 12.12 19.17 16.44
N ARG A 83 13.30 19.78 16.54
CA ARG A 83 13.46 21.21 16.30
C ARG A 83 13.27 21.51 14.81
N THR A 84 12.41 22.46 14.49
CA THR A 84 12.24 22.96 13.11
C THR A 84 13.55 23.55 12.58
N LEU A 85 13.96 23.11 11.39
CA LEU A 85 15.20 23.51 10.72
C LEU A 85 14.89 24.34 9.48
N GLU A 86 15.75 25.33 9.23
CA GLU A 86 15.77 26.08 7.98
C GLU A 86 17.08 25.79 7.24
N VAL A 87 16.97 25.33 5.99
CA VAL A 87 18.11 24.94 5.15
C VAL A 87 18.01 25.72 3.85
N LYS A 88 19.03 26.52 3.52
CA LYS A 88 19.07 27.22 2.24
C LYS A 88 19.33 26.22 1.12
N LEU A 89 18.54 26.25 0.06
CA LEU A 89 18.75 25.36 -1.08
C LEU A 89 20.11 25.58 -1.72
N SER A 90 20.60 26.82 -1.75
CA SER A 90 21.92 27.19 -2.29
C SER A 90 23.09 26.45 -1.62
N ASP A 91 22.88 25.91 -0.42
CA ASP A 91 23.92 25.21 0.34
C ASP A 91 23.93 23.69 0.03
N LEU A 92 22.96 23.20 -0.77
CA LEU A 92 22.80 21.81 -1.15
C LEU A 92 23.44 21.53 -2.51
N ASN A 93 23.94 20.31 -2.67
CA ASN A 93 24.56 19.85 -3.91
C ASN A 93 23.59 18.97 -4.71
N VAL A 94 23.45 19.24 -6.00
CA VAL A 94 22.56 18.52 -6.93
C VAL A 94 23.09 17.11 -7.25
N ASP A 95 24.41 16.92 -7.23
CA ASP A 95 25.06 15.70 -7.70
C ASP A 95 25.28 14.64 -6.60
N GLN A 96 24.80 14.89 -5.37
CA GLN A 96 24.95 13.96 -4.24
C GLN A 96 23.74 13.97 -3.30
N VAL A 97 23.64 12.94 -2.47
CA VAL A 97 22.67 12.88 -1.38
C VAL A 97 23.11 13.80 -0.24
N ASN A 98 22.29 14.79 0.08
CA ASN A 98 22.56 15.75 1.14
C ASN A 98 22.05 15.21 2.48
N ILE A 99 22.94 14.90 3.42
CA ILE A 99 22.57 14.42 4.75
C ILE A 99 22.26 15.62 5.65
N ILE A 100 21.01 15.73 6.09
CA ILE A 100 20.54 16.79 7.00
C ILE A 100 20.26 16.17 8.36
N SER A 101 20.88 16.71 9.41
CA SER A 101 20.74 16.20 10.78
C SER A 101 19.84 17.11 11.60
N VAL A 102 18.87 16.55 12.32
CA VAL A 102 17.93 17.30 13.16
C VAL A 102 18.02 16.85 14.62
N LYS A 103 17.83 17.78 15.55
CA LYS A 103 17.88 17.49 16.98
C LYS A 103 16.47 17.29 17.52
N GLU A 104 16.29 16.29 18.37
CA GLU A 104 15.10 16.20 19.21
C GLU A 104 14.92 17.49 20.03
N GLU A 105 13.66 17.96 20.12
CA GLU A 105 13.30 19.10 20.95
C GLU A 105 12.52 18.59 22.17
N ILE A 106 13.27 18.37 23.26
CA ILE A 106 12.69 17.97 24.55
C ILE A 106 12.11 19.22 25.22
N PHE A 107 10.79 19.25 25.38
CA PHE A 107 10.11 20.34 26.05
C PHE A 107 10.23 20.19 27.57
N ASN A 108 10.93 21.13 28.22
CA ASN A 108 10.85 21.31 29.67
C ASN A 108 9.78 22.36 29.97
N LEU A 109 8.76 21.98 30.73
CA LEU A 109 7.79 22.92 31.28
C LEU A 109 8.51 23.83 32.28
N ASP A 110 8.90 25.03 31.86
CA ASP A 110 9.20 26.09 32.81
C ASP A 110 7.88 26.46 33.52
N GLU A 111 7.79 26.17 34.82
CA GLU A 111 6.63 26.44 35.67
C GLU A 111 6.24 27.94 35.75
N THR A 112 6.95 28.84 35.07
CA THR A 112 6.96 30.28 35.38
C THR A 112 6.43 31.22 34.29
N VAL A 113 5.87 30.73 33.18
CA VAL A 113 5.19 31.62 32.19
C VAL A 113 3.78 31.15 31.86
N VAL A 114 2.92 31.07 32.89
CA VAL A 114 1.47 31.18 32.70
C VAL A 114 0.99 32.43 33.40
N ILE A 115 1.01 33.55 32.67
CA ILE A 115 0.38 34.79 33.11
C ILE A 115 -1.14 34.52 33.22
N GLY A 116 -1.63 34.37 34.46
CA GLY A 116 -2.95 34.88 34.85
C GLY A 116 -4.20 33.98 34.73
N LYS A 117 -4.12 32.71 34.33
CA LYS A 117 -5.26 31.77 34.47
C LYS A 117 -4.78 30.50 35.16
N ARG A 118 -5.42 30.13 36.28
CA ARG A 118 -5.31 28.78 36.86
C ARG A 118 -5.59 27.77 35.74
N THR A 119 -4.55 27.16 35.17
CA THR A 119 -4.69 26.15 34.12
C THR A 119 -5.37 24.95 34.76
N LYS A 120 -6.64 24.74 34.42
CA LYS A 120 -7.38 23.55 34.83
C LYS A 120 -6.60 22.34 34.32
N ARG A 121 -6.10 21.50 35.24
CA ARG A 121 -5.43 20.25 34.89
C ARG A 121 -6.50 19.26 34.43
N TYR A 122 -6.47 18.88 33.15
CA TYR A 122 -7.38 17.88 32.58
C TYR A 122 -6.76 16.48 32.67
N GLY A 123 -7.59 15.47 32.93
CA GLY A 123 -7.19 14.07 32.80
C GLY A 123 -7.04 13.64 31.34
N ALA A 124 -6.31 12.55 31.07
CA ALA A 124 -6.07 12.07 29.70
C ALA A 124 -7.38 11.83 28.92
N GLN A 125 -8.33 11.12 29.53
CA GLN A 125 -9.65 10.86 28.93
C GLN A 125 -10.45 12.16 28.71
N GLU A 126 -10.33 13.17 29.60
CA GLU A 126 -11.00 14.46 29.44
C GLU A 126 -10.43 15.25 28.26
N ILE A 127 -9.10 15.19 28.05
CA ILE A 127 -8.42 15.82 26.91
C ILE A 127 -8.93 15.21 25.62
N VAL A 128 -8.97 13.87 25.53
CA VAL A 128 -9.49 13.15 24.34
C VAL A 128 -10.95 13.51 24.09
N LYS A 129 -11.79 13.51 25.13
CA LYS A 129 -13.19 13.93 25.04
C LYS A 129 -13.32 15.34 24.46
N LYS A 130 -12.55 16.29 24.99
CA LYS A 130 -12.56 17.68 24.51
C LYS A 130 -12.06 17.80 23.08
N ALA A 131 -11.06 17.02 22.70
CA ALA A 131 -10.53 17.03 21.34
C ALA A 131 -11.60 16.62 20.34
N ILE A 132 -12.30 15.50 20.62
CA ILE A 132 -13.40 15.00 19.81
C ILE A 132 -14.58 16.00 19.77
N GLU A 133 -14.99 16.54 20.93
CA GLU A 133 -16.07 17.53 21.02
C GLU A 133 -15.79 18.84 20.27
N ASN A 134 -14.52 19.21 20.08
CA ASN A 134 -14.13 20.43 19.36
C ASN A 134 -13.80 20.19 17.88
N ILE A 135 -13.92 18.97 17.34
CA ILE A 135 -13.77 18.71 15.90
C ILE A 135 -14.66 19.65 15.06
N PRO A 136 -15.97 19.85 15.35
CA PRO A 136 -16.81 20.76 14.58
C PRO A 136 -16.37 22.23 14.62
N LYS A 137 -15.54 22.63 15.58
CA LYS A 137 -15.06 24.03 15.72
C LYS A 137 -13.69 24.22 15.08
N ASN A 138 -12.80 23.27 15.26
CA ASN A 138 -11.39 23.38 14.87
C ASN A 138 -11.15 22.94 13.42
N TYR A 139 -12.14 22.32 12.76
CA TYR A 139 -12.01 21.78 11.40
C TYR A 139 -13.01 22.42 10.44
N PRO A 140 -12.76 22.36 9.11
CA PRO A 140 -13.60 23.03 8.11
C PRO A 140 -14.99 22.41 8.01
N ASN A 141 -16.02 23.24 8.21
CA ASN A 141 -17.40 22.89 7.85
C ASN A 141 -17.79 23.41 6.46
N ALA A 142 -17.04 24.37 5.90
CA ALA A 142 -17.25 24.87 4.56
C ALA A 142 -16.45 24.04 3.55
N PRO A 143 -16.89 23.97 2.27
CA PRO A 143 -16.15 23.27 1.22
C PRO A 143 -14.72 23.76 1.07
N PHE A 144 -13.81 22.84 0.78
CA PHE A 144 -12.42 23.11 0.48
C PHE A 144 -11.88 22.06 -0.48
N SER A 145 -10.68 22.30 -1.02
CA SER A 145 -9.95 21.25 -1.73
C SER A 145 -8.53 21.09 -1.22
N LEU A 146 -8.05 19.86 -1.22
CA LEU A 146 -6.65 19.50 -0.95
C LEU A 146 -6.00 19.03 -2.25
N VAL A 147 -4.90 19.65 -2.65
CA VAL A 147 -4.06 19.11 -3.72
C VAL A 147 -2.85 18.44 -3.08
N GLY A 148 -2.56 17.21 -3.47
CA GLY A 148 -1.49 16.44 -2.86
C GLY A 148 -0.95 15.31 -3.72
N TYR A 149 0.22 14.83 -3.32
CA TYR A 149 0.87 13.66 -3.90
C TYR A 149 0.34 12.40 -3.22
N TYR A 150 -0.22 11.51 -4.02
CA TYR A 150 -0.67 10.19 -3.61
C TYR A 150 0.29 9.12 -4.14
N ARG A 151 0.59 8.13 -3.30
CA ARG A 151 1.24 6.90 -3.73
C ARG A 151 0.64 5.68 -3.08
N ASP A 152 0.65 4.59 -3.83
CA ASP A 152 0.38 3.23 -3.35
C ASP A 152 1.52 2.33 -3.81
N TYR A 153 2.05 1.52 -2.90
CA TYR A 153 3.10 0.56 -3.21
C TYR A 153 3.02 -0.66 -2.31
N GLN A 154 3.68 -1.72 -2.75
CA GLN A 154 3.80 -2.97 -2.01
C GLN A 154 5.27 -3.30 -1.80
N VAL A 155 5.55 -4.09 -0.77
CA VAL A 155 6.90 -4.58 -0.47
C VAL A 155 6.88 -6.10 -0.42
N ASP A 156 7.80 -6.69 -1.17
CA ASP A 156 8.04 -8.12 -1.28
C ASP A 156 9.48 -8.41 -0.85
N GLU A 157 9.67 -8.96 0.34
CA GLU A 157 10.99 -9.29 0.90
C GLU A 157 11.97 -8.09 0.84
N GLY A 158 11.49 -6.91 1.21
CA GLY A 158 12.26 -5.65 1.20
C GLY A 158 12.34 -4.95 -0.16
N ASN A 159 11.77 -5.53 -1.23
CA ASN A 159 11.78 -4.94 -2.56
C ASN A 159 10.45 -4.24 -2.86
N TYR A 160 10.51 -2.98 -3.31
CA TYR A 160 9.35 -2.25 -3.78
C TYR A 160 8.77 -2.87 -5.06
N ILE A 161 7.48 -3.18 -5.04
CA ILE A 161 6.70 -3.67 -6.18
C ILE A 161 5.42 -2.86 -6.32
N ASN A 162 4.82 -2.90 -7.52
CA ASN A 162 3.49 -2.31 -7.78
C ASN A 162 3.34 -0.82 -7.39
N LEU A 163 4.42 -0.02 -7.46
CA LEU A 163 4.37 1.42 -7.18
C LEU A 163 3.49 2.17 -8.19
N ASN A 164 2.49 2.87 -7.68
CA ASN A 164 1.65 3.76 -8.44
C ASN A 164 1.56 5.14 -7.78
N GLU A 165 1.59 6.19 -8.59
CA GLU A 165 1.76 7.56 -8.14
C GLU A 165 0.78 8.50 -8.86
N ALA A 166 0.25 9.49 -8.14
CA ALA A 166 -0.64 10.49 -8.72
C ALA A 166 -0.57 11.84 -7.98
N ILE A 167 -0.90 12.92 -8.69
CA ILE A 167 -1.34 14.17 -8.04
C ILE A 167 -2.86 14.18 -8.05
N LEU A 168 -3.45 14.28 -6.86
CA LEU A 168 -4.89 14.30 -6.66
C LEU A 168 -5.34 15.67 -6.14
N GLU A 169 -6.47 16.16 -6.65
CA GLU A 169 -7.24 17.20 -5.98
C GLU A 169 -8.50 16.59 -5.36
N VAL A 170 -8.60 16.69 -4.04
CA VAL A 170 -9.69 16.15 -3.23
C VAL A 170 -10.59 17.29 -2.81
N PHE A 171 -11.81 17.32 -3.35
CA PHE A 171 -12.84 18.30 -3.02
C PHE A 171 -13.69 17.77 -1.88
N ASP A 172 -13.51 18.35 -0.70
CA ASP A 172 -14.16 17.95 0.54
C ASP A 172 -15.24 18.97 0.90
N PRO A 173 -16.51 18.57 1.11
CA PRO A 173 -17.58 19.51 1.46
C PRO A 173 -17.47 20.07 2.89
N GLY A 174 -16.59 19.50 3.72
CA GLY A 174 -16.47 19.83 5.14
C GLY A 174 -16.85 18.66 6.05
N PHE A 175 -16.44 18.75 7.32
CA PHE A 175 -16.55 17.68 8.32
C PHE A 175 -17.99 17.33 8.72
N HIS A 176 -18.95 18.20 8.40
CA HIS A 176 -20.38 17.92 8.58
C HIS A 176 -20.94 16.92 7.56
N SER A 177 -20.23 16.66 6.46
CA SER A 177 -20.66 15.74 5.41
C SER A 177 -20.03 14.36 5.57
N MET A 178 -20.75 13.36 5.03
CA MET A 178 -20.26 12.00 4.86
C MET A 178 -19.12 11.98 3.83
N ASP A 179 -17.88 11.74 4.25
CA ASP A 179 -16.71 11.79 3.38
C ASP A 179 -16.89 10.90 2.14
N ARG A 180 -17.16 9.61 2.39
CA ARG A 180 -17.23 8.57 1.35
C ARG A 180 -18.17 8.90 0.18
N THR A 181 -19.30 9.55 0.44
CA THR A 181 -20.31 9.81 -0.61
C THR A 181 -20.22 11.21 -1.20
N ALA A 182 -19.78 12.18 -0.40
CA ALA A 182 -19.85 13.59 -0.76
C ALA A 182 -18.52 14.12 -1.33
N THR A 183 -17.38 13.58 -0.91
CA THR A 183 -16.07 13.96 -1.43
C THR A 183 -15.93 13.53 -2.88
N LYS A 184 -15.31 14.39 -3.69
CA LYS A 184 -14.99 14.11 -5.10
C LYS A 184 -13.50 14.29 -5.32
N VAL A 185 -12.92 13.44 -6.16
CA VAL A 185 -11.48 13.44 -6.41
C VAL A 185 -11.24 13.59 -7.89
N GLN A 186 -10.37 14.52 -8.26
CA GLN A 186 -9.83 14.66 -9.62
C GLN A 186 -8.37 14.24 -9.62
N MET A 187 -7.96 13.59 -10.71
CA MET A 187 -6.57 13.21 -10.94
C MET A 187 -5.95 14.22 -11.90
N TYR A 188 -4.85 14.86 -11.50
CA TYR A 188 -4.13 15.85 -12.32
C TYR A 188 -2.96 15.25 -13.06
N ASP A 189 -2.18 14.40 -12.40
CA ASP A 189 -1.07 13.66 -13.00
C ASP A 189 -1.12 12.21 -12.50
N GLN A 190 -0.69 11.28 -13.33
CA GLN A 190 -0.55 9.87 -13.01
C GLN A 190 0.77 9.36 -13.56
N ARG A 191 1.57 8.75 -12.68
CA ARG A 191 2.77 8.04 -13.07
C ARG A 191 2.64 6.58 -12.64
N ILE A 192 2.56 5.69 -13.63
CA ILE A 192 2.78 4.27 -13.40
C ILE A 192 4.27 4.05 -13.55
N ASN A 193 4.94 3.78 -12.43
CA ASN A 193 6.38 3.60 -12.46
C ASN A 193 6.70 2.22 -13.06
N LYS A 194 7.06 2.19 -14.35
CA LYS A 194 7.44 0.96 -15.06
C LYS A 194 8.79 0.39 -14.63
N THR A 195 9.51 1.08 -13.75
CA THR A 195 10.86 0.64 -13.33
C THR A 195 10.84 -0.31 -12.14
N PHE A 196 9.75 -0.36 -11.38
CA PHE A 196 9.55 -1.35 -10.31
C PHE A 196 8.87 -2.61 -10.84
N LYS A 197 9.13 -3.75 -10.20
CA LYS A 197 8.49 -5.04 -10.54
C LYS A 197 6.98 -4.89 -10.38
N VAL A 198 6.23 -5.42 -11.35
CA VAL A 198 4.76 -5.51 -11.29
C VAL A 198 4.37 -6.94 -11.01
N ASP A 199 3.75 -7.18 -9.85
CA ASP A 199 3.11 -8.45 -9.52
C ASP A 199 1.62 -8.35 -9.79
N THR A 200 1.15 -9.03 -10.83
CA THR A 200 -0.23 -8.96 -11.31
C THR A 200 -1.24 -9.62 -10.38
N LEU A 201 -0.81 -10.54 -9.51
CA LEU A 201 -1.67 -11.17 -8.51
C LEU A 201 -1.79 -10.27 -7.29
N ALA A 202 -0.67 -9.76 -6.79
CA ALA A 202 -0.63 -8.88 -5.62
C ALA A 202 -1.33 -7.53 -5.86
N ARG A 203 -1.35 -7.04 -7.12
CA ARG A 203 -2.05 -5.81 -7.52
C ARG A 203 -3.58 -5.93 -7.47
N GLN A 204 -4.13 -7.15 -7.42
CA GLN A 204 -5.58 -7.33 -7.41
C GLN A 204 -6.20 -6.79 -6.11
N SER A 205 -7.51 -6.52 -6.19
CA SER A 205 -8.32 -6.15 -5.03
C SER A 205 -8.38 -7.30 -4.03
N TYR A 206 -8.63 -6.98 -2.76
CA TYR A 206 -8.91 -7.99 -1.75
C TYR A 206 -10.10 -8.88 -2.14
N ASP A 207 -9.94 -10.20 -1.96
CA ASP A 207 -10.96 -11.21 -2.23
C ASP A 207 -10.98 -12.26 -1.11
N TYR A 208 -11.79 -11.97 -0.09
CA TYR A 208 -12.03 -12.87 1.04
C TYR A 208 -12.92 -14.07 0.68
N ARG A 209 -13.56 -14.09 -0.51
CA ARG A 209 -14.39 -15.23 -0.92
C ARG A 209 -13.53 -16.39 -1.40
N THR A 210 -12.53 -16.11 -2.22
CA THR A 210 -11.60 -17.13 -2.74
C THR A 210 -10.36 -17.29 -1.86
N GLY A 211 -10.08 -16.31 -0.99
CA GLY A 211 -8.84 -16.21 -0.22
C GLY A 211 -7.65 -15.82 -1.09
N GLN A 212 -7.89 -15.27 -2.29
CA GLN A 212 -6.80 -14.91 -3.22
C GLN A 212 -5.89 -13.83 -2.63
N LYS A 213 -6.48 -12.78 -2.04
CA LYS A 213 -5.79 -11.70 -1.34
C LYS A 213 -6.61 -11.28 -0.14
N MET A 214 -6.09 -11.44 1.07
CA MET A 214 -6.83 -11.14 2.30
C MET A 214 -5.89 -10.66 3.41
N ILE A 215 -6.46 -10.06 4.45
CA ILE A 215 -5.75 -9.85 5.71
C ILE A 215 -6.23 -10.96 6.64
N GLU A 216 -5.33 -11.85 7.08
CA GLU A 216 -5.74 -13.08 7.77
C GLU A 216 -6.50 -12.81 9.09
N LYS A 217 -6.16 -11.72 9.78
CA LYS A 217 -6.65 -11.38 11.12
C LYS A 217 -7.43 -10.07 11.22
N ALA A 218 -7.75 -9.46 10.08
CA ALA A 218 -8.56 -8.26 10.01
C ALA A 218 -9.41 -8.26 8.74
N PHE A 219 -10.46 -7.46 8.71
CA PHE A 219 -11.27 -7.30 7.50
C PHE A 219 -11.05 -5.91 6.92
N LEU A 220 -10.62 -5.87 5.66
CA LEU A 220 -10.57 -4.65 4.88
C LEU A 220 -11.49 -4.80 3.68
N LYS A 221 -12.59 -4.05 3.68
CA LYS A 221 -13.51 -4.05 2.53
C LYS A 221 -12.74 -3.68 1.25
N PRO A 222 -13.00 -4.34 0.10
CA PRO A 222 -12.18 -4.11 -1.09
C PRO A 222 -12.36 -2.73 -1.76
N TYR A 223 -13.48 -2.04 -1.50
CA TYR A 223 -13.88 -0.79 -2.17
C TYR A 223 -13.66 -0.80 -3.70
N GLY A 224 -13.95 -1.94 -4.33
CA GLY A 224 -13.76 -2.13 -5.77
C GLY A 224 -12.32 -1.97 -6.26
N GLY A 225 -11.34 -2.09 -5.36
CA GLY A 225 -9.92 -1.89 -5.65
C GLY A 225 -9.47 -0.43 -5.60
N ASN A 226 -10.30 0.50 -5.12
CA ASN A 226 -9.88 1.89 -4.96
C ASN A 226 -9.02 2.07 -3.69
N GLU A 227 -7.70 2.01 -3.87
CA GLU A 227 -6.74 2.13 -2.77
C GLU A 227 -6.72 3.53 -2.13
N PHE A 228 -7.14 4.59 -2.85
CA PHE A 228 -7.29 5.92 -2.25
C PHE A 228 -8.55 6.02 -1.38
N THR A 229 -9.67 5.41 -1.81
CA THR A 229 -10.87 5.29 -0.97
C THR A 229 -10.56 4.53 0.31
N ILE A 230 -9.79 3.43 0.21
CA ILE A 230 -9.29 2.70 1.38
C ILE A 230 -8.51 3.64 2.30
N LEU A 231 -7.56 4.42 1.79
CA LEU A 231 -6.81 5.37 2.61
C LEU A 231 -7.72 6.39 3.32
N ARG A 232 -8.68 6.96 2.59
CA ARG A 232 -9.61 7.99 3.12
C ARG A 232 -10.49 7.51 4.26
N VAL A 233 -11.00 6.28 4.21
CA VAL A 233 -11.85 5.75 5.29
C VAL A 233 -11.07 5.57 6.61
N HIS A 234 -9.74 5.47 6.56
CA HIS A 234 -8.87 5.39 7.74
C HIS A 234 -8.55 6.75 8.35
N ASP A 235 -9.02 7.87 7.78
CA ASP A 235 -8.95 9.16 8.45
C ASP A 235 -10.03 9.26 9.53
N ALA A 236 -9.75 8.72 10.71
CA ALA A 236 -10.67 8.68 11.85
C ALA A 236 -11.11 10.08 12.32
N ILE A 237 -10.28 11.11 12.14
CA ILE A 237 -10.59 12.48 12.53
C ILE A 237 -11.61 13.07 11.56
N ARG A 238 -11.39 12.93 10.25
CA ARG A 238 -12.34 13.35 9.21
C ARG A 238 -13.67 12.60 9.30
N ASN A 239 -13.60 11.33 9.67
CA ASN A 239 -14.74 10.42 9.73
C ASN A 239 -15.28 10.22 11.15
N TYR A 240 -15.09 11.19 12.05
CA TYR A 240 -15.37 11.01 13.48
C TYR A 240 -16.82 10.62 13.85
N LEU A 241 -17.79 10.87 12.96
CA LEU A 241 -19.21 10.54 13.11
C LEU A 241 -19.61 9.19 12.50
N VAL A 242 -18.70 8.50 11.83
CA VAL A 242 -18.98 7.24 11.15
C VAL A 242 -17.94 6.19 11.46
N ASP A 243 -18.29 4.96 11.11
CA ASP A 243 -17.40 3.83 11.29
C ASP A 243 -16.21 3.98 10.33
N SER A 244 -15.03 4.26 10.88
CA SER A 244 -13.80 4.52 10.12
C SER A 244 -13.06 3.23 9.84
N TYR A 245 -12.63 2.55 10.91
CA TYR A 245 -11.98 1.25 10.83
C TYR A 245 -12.01 0.52 12.17
N ASP A 246 -11.68 -0.78 12.15
CA ASP A 246 -11.62 -1.62 13.34
C ASP A 246 -10.82 -0.92 14.47
N PHE A 247 -11.22 -1.17 15.71
CA PHE A 247 -10.67 -0.62 16.95
C PHE A 247 -11.06 0.83 17.26
N VAL A 248 -10.98 1.76 16.30
CA VAL A 248 -11.50 3.14 16.49
C VAL A 248 -13.02 3.17 16.38
N ASN A 249 -13.57 2.42 15.42
CA ASN A 249 -14.98 2.40 15.04
C ASN A 249 -15.50 3.83 14.75
N VAL A 250 -16.59 4.24 15.41
CA VAL A 250 -17.06 5.63 15.40
C VAL A 250 -16.32 6.42 16.47
N LEU A 251 -15.36 7.28 16.05
CA LEU A 251 -14.48 8.02 16.97
C LEU A 251 -15.26 8.76 18.08
N GLN A 252 -16.41 9.37 17.74
CA GLN A 252 -17.22 10.14 18.67
C GLN A 252 -17.78 9.32 19.85
N ILE A 253 -18.24 8.09 19.59
CA ILE A 253 -19.03 7.31 20.55
C ILE A 253 -18.32 6.06 21.06
N ASP A 254 -17.47 5.43 20.24
CA ASP A 254 -16.86 4.14 20.56
C ASP A 254 -15.44 4.26 21.10
N PHE A 255 -14.73 5.34 20.77
CA PHE A 255 -13.30 5.43 21.11
C PHE A 255 -13.07 5.50 22.62
N ILE A 256 -13.74 6.41 23.31
CA ILE A 256 -13.53 6.61 24.75
C ILE A 256 -13.97 5.39 25.59
N PRO A 257 -15.14 4.77 25.37
CA PRO A 257 -15.58 3.64 26.19
C PRO A 257 -14.73 2.36 26.05
N HIS A 258 -14.04 2.19 24.91
CA HIS A 258 -13.33 0.94 24.59
C HIS A 258 -11.81 1.03 24.68
N HIS A 259 -11.26 2.18 25.11
CA HIS A 259 -9.82 2.39 25.25
C HIS A 259 -9.45 2.88 26.64
N THR A 260 -8.22 2.57 27.01
CA THR A 260 -7.53 3.16 28.16
C THR A 260 -6.64 4.31 27.67
N PHE A 261 -6.48 5.35 28.49
CA PHE A 261 -5.73 6.55 28.14
C PHE A 261 -4.70 6.90 29.20
N SER A 262 -3.48 7.22 28.80
CA SER A 262 -2.42 7.71 29.69
C SER A 262 -1.81 8.99 29.13
N LYS A 263 -1.39 9.89 30.02
CA LYS A 263 -0.76 11.16 29.62
C LYS A 263 0.76 10.97 29.66
N MET A 264 1.44 11.34 28.58
CA MET A 264 2.89 11.40 28.52
C MET A 264 3.39 12.84 28.68
N ASP A 265 4.70 13.02 28.63
CA ASP A 265 5.29 14.35 28.65
C ASP A 265 4.80 15.17 27.44
N PRO A 266 4.36 16.42 27.67
CA PRO A 266 3.93 17.29 26.58
C PRO A 266 5.13 17.66 25.71
N ILE A 267 4.83 18.00 24.47
CA ILE A 267 5.82 18.48 23.51
C ILE A 267 5.44 19.86 23.01
N ASN A 268 6.37 20.54 22.36
CA ASN A 268 6.11 21.75 21.61
C ASN A 268 6.29 21.46 20.12
N PHE A 269 5.37 21.95 19.29
CA PHE A 269 5.46 21.82 17.84
C PHE A 269 5.19 23.17 17.19
N ASP A 270 6.22 23.78 16.60
CA ASP A 270 6.17 25.13 16.00
C ASP A 270 5.58 26.21 16.96
N GLY A 271 5.87 26.11 18.26
CA GLY A 271 5.36 27.02 19.29
C GLY A 271 3.96 26.70 19.81
N GLU A 272 3.35 25.61 19.34
CA GLU A 272 2.12 25.06 19.88
C GLU A 272 2.45 23.99 20.95
N PRO A 273 2.11 24.20 22.23
CA PRO A 273 2.22 23.17 23.24
C PRO A 273 1.13 22.10 23.03
N LEU A 274 1.54 20.83 22.94
CA LEU A 274 0.67 19.69 22.71
C LEU A 274 0.64 18.76 23.93
N TYR A 275 -0.55 18.35 24.34
CA TYR A 275 -0.72 17.13 25.13
C TYR A 275 -0.39 15.92 24.27
N VAL A 276 0.35 14.95 24.83
CA VAL A 276 0.53 13.65 24.22
C VAL A 276 -0.22 12.60 25.03
N ILE A 277 -1.24 12.00 24.41
CA ILE A 277 -2.10 11.00 25.04
C ILE A 277 -1.85 9.65 24.38
N GLU A 278 -1.30 8.70 25.12
CA GLU A 278 -1.24 7.32 24.69
C GLU A 278 -2.61 6.67 24.91
N PHE A 279 -3.06 5.85 23.96
CA PHE A 279 -4.27 5.05 24.10
C PHE A 279 -4.03 3.58 23.73
N LYS A 280 -4.72 2.69 24.44
CA LYS A 280 -4.59 1.24 24.26
C LYS A 280 -5.95 0.57 24.35
N ARG A 281 -6.19 -0.39 23.45
CA ARG A 281 -7.32 -1.32 23.50
C ARG A 281 -6.81 -2.75 23.38
N ASN A 282 -7.12 -3.52 24.42
CA ASN A 282 -6.72 -4.90 24.55
C ASN A 282 -7.91 -5.79 24.16
N CYS A 283 -7.82 -6.48 23.02
CA CYS A 283 -8.79 -7.47 22.56
C CYS A 283 -8.24 -8.88 22.77
N GLN A 284 -9.04 -9.93 22.60
CA GLN A 284 -8.61 -11.31 22.89
C GLN A 284 -7.29 -11.68 22.17
N ASP A 285 -7.26 -11.57 20.84
CA ASP A 285 -6.10 -11.97 20.03
C ASP A 285 -5.25 -10.77 19.57
N ASN A 286 -5.74 -9.54 19.74
CA ASN A 286 -5.11 -8.34 19.19
C ASN A 286 -4.87 -7.25 20.25
N LEU A 287 -3.86 -6.43 20.03
CA LEU A 287 -3.55 -5.23 20.81
C LEU A 287 -3.53 -4.02 19.87
N ALA A 288 -4.42 -3.06 20.10
CA ALA A 288 -4.34 -1.75 19.47
C ALA A 288 -3.66 -0.77 20.42
N THR A 289 -2.68 -0.02 19.93
CA THR A 289 -1.97 1.02 20.67
C THR A 289 -1.73 2.22 19.78
N GLY A 290 -1.73 3.42 20.34
CA GLY A 290 -1.53 4.64 19.59
C GLY A 290 -1.29 5.86 20.46
N LYS A 291 -1.03 7.00 19.79
CA LYS A 291 -0.81 8.30 20.41
C LYS A 291 -1.68 9.35 19.72
N LEU A 292 -2.18 10.28 20.52
CA LEU A 292 -2.93 11.46 20.10
C LEU A 292 -2.20 12.71 20.58
N TYR A 293 -1.98 13.65 19.66
CA TYR A 293 -1.29 14.91 19.92
C TYR A 293 -2.31 16.04 19.84
N VAL A 294 -2.58 16.70 20.96
CA VAL A 294 -3.72 17.62 21.13
C VAL A 294 -3.25 18.98 21.62
N SER A 295 -3.64 20.07 20.95
CA SER A 295 -3.36 21.44 21.38
C SER A 295 -3.82 21.69 22.82
N GLN A 296 -2.95 22.31 23.62
CA GLN A 296 -3.30 22.77 24.97
C GLN A 296 -4.14 24.06 24.95
N PHE A 297 -4.22 24.77 23.81
CA PHE A 297 -4.99 26.01 23.68
C PHE A 297 -6.45 25.78 23.28
N ASP A 298 -6.69 25.03 22.21
CA ASP A 298 -8.02 24.88 21.60
C ASP A 298 -8.51 23.41 21.47
N PHE A 299 -7.72 22.44 21.94
CA PHE A 299 -7.97 21.00 21.81
C PHE A 299 -8.06 20.50 20.37
N SER A 300 -7.52 21.22 19.38
CA SER A 300 -7.32 20.68 18.03
C SER A 300 -6.37 19.47 18.08
N ILE A 301 -6.61 18.49 17.21
CA ILE A 301 -5.75 17.30 17.12
C ILE A 301 -4.76 17.56 15.99
N TYR A 302 -3.47 17.52 16.33
CA TYR A 302 -2.38 17.71 15.39
C TYR A 302 -1.95 16.40 14.74
N LYS A 303 -1.97 15.29 15.49
CA LYS A 303 -1.56 13.99 14.97
C LYS A 303 -2.28 12.87 15.70
N MET A 304 -2.61 11.82 14.96
CA MET A 304 -3.07 10.55 15.49
C MET A 304 -2.27 9.44 14.81
N GLU A 305 -1.65 8.58 15.60
CA GLU A 305 -0.93 7.41 15.09
C GLU A 305 -1.34 6.18 15.89
N TYR A 306 -1.66 5.09 15.22
CA TYR A 306 -2.04 3.86 15.88
C TYR A 306 -1.75 2.64 15.04
N ALA A 307 -1.46 1.55 15.73
CA ALA A 307 -1.14 0.28 15.13
C ALA A 307 -1.92 -0.84 15.82
N LEU A 308 -2.25 -1.85 15.03
CA LEU A 308 -2.83 -3.09 15.49
C LEU A 308 -1.81 -4.21 15.40
N PHE A 309 -1.67 -4.94 16.49
CA PHE A 309 -0.79 -6.10 16.55
C PHE A 309 -1.55 -7.37 16.91
N ASN A 310 -1.15 -8.50 16.32
CA ASN A 310 -1.56 -9.83 16.73
C ASN A 310 -0.66 -10.33 17.88
N LYS A 311 -1.26 -10.78 18.99
CA LYS A 311 -0.56 -11.25 20.19
C LYS A 311 -0.09 -12.70 20.12
N ASN A 312 -0.69 -13.51 19.25
CA ASN A 312 -0.56 -14.97 19.29
C ASN A 312 0.46 -15.52 18.27
N VAL A 313 1.28 -14.66 17.65
CA VAL A 313 2.26 -15.10 16.66
C VAL A 313 3.57 -15.45 17.35
N THR A 314 3.76 -16.75 17.57
CA THR A 314 5.10 -17.33 17.77
C THR A 314 5.54 -17.76 16.38
N ARG A 315 6.44 -17.03 15.69
CA ARG A 315 6.96 -17.50 14.41
C ARG A 315 7.81 -18.75 14.66
N GLU A 316 7.25 -19.94 14.43
CA GLU A 316 8.02 -21.14 14.14
C GLU A 316 8.53 -21.06 12.70
N THR A 317 9.46 -20.14 12.41
CA THR A 317 10.26 -20.22 11.18
C THR A 317 11.56 -19.46 11.35
N GLU A 318 12.63 -20.19 11.05
CA GLU A 318 14.04 -19.80 10.91
C GLU A 318 14.90 -19.73 12.18
N LYS A 319 15.68 -20.81 12.37
CA LYS A 319 16.98 -20.79 13.05
C LYS A 319 17.94 -19.82 12.34
N LYS A 320 17.85 -18.52 12.63
CA LYS A 320 19.01 -17.61 12.71
C LYS A 320 18.76 -16.66 13.87
N GLY A 321 19.73 -16.61 14.79
CA GLY A 321 19.59 -16.02 16.12
C GLY A 321 19.07 -14.58 16.14
N ASN A 322 17.86 -14.41 16.64
CA ASN A 322 17.53 -13.64 17.83
C ASN A 322 16.03 -13.79 18.05
N GLN A 323 15.68 -14.41 19.18
CA GLN A 323 14.31 -14.75 19.54
C GLN A 323 13.57 -13.47 19.96
N PHE A 324 12.97 -12.76 19.01
CA PHE A 324 12.02 -11.69 19.31
C PHE A 324 10.65 -12.31 19.58
N MET A 325 10.29 -12.45 20.86
CA MET A 325 8.90 -12.52 21.27
C MET A 325 8.29 -11.13 21.05
N GLY A 326 7.71 -10.89 19.87
CA GLY A 326 7.10 -9.61 19.52
C GLY A 326 5.76 -9.83 18.81
N ASN A 327 4.76 -9.03 19.18
CA ASN A 327 3.46 -9.05 18.49
C ASN A 327 3.66 -8.71 16.99
N GLN A 328 3.00 -9.43 16.08
CA GLN A 328 3.10 -9.15 14.64
C GLN A 328 2.21 -7.95 14.28
N LEU A 329 2.76 -6.95 13.58
CA LEU A 329 1.99 -5.83 13.03
C LEU A 329 0.97 -6.33 12.01
N ILE A 330 -0.29 -5.96 12.15
CA ILE A 330 -1.35 -6.20 11.16
C ILE A 330 -1.48 -4.96 10.28
N PHE A 331 -1.64 -3.79 10.90
CA PHE A 331 -1.68 -2.52 10.21
C PHE A 331 -1.27 -1.35 11.12
N GLU A 332 -0.89 -0.25 10.49
CA GLU A 332 -0.59 1.04 11.11
C GLU A 332 -1.25 2.17 10.30
N VAL A 333 -1.78 3.16 11.01
CA VAL A 333 -2.28 4.41 10.45
C VAL A 333 -1.56 5.56 11.12
N VAL A 334 -1.02 6.48 10.32
CA VAL A 334 -0.42 7.73 10.80
C VAL A 334 -1.05 8.88 10.03
N LEU A 335 -1.65 9.83 10.75
CA LEU A 335 -2.22 11.02 10.13
C LEU A 335 -1.85 12.26 10.93
N GLU A 336 -1.52 13.33 10.22
CA GLU A 336 -1.17 14.64 10.78
C GLU A 336 -2.05 15.71 10.14
N TYR A 337 -2.50 16.64 10.97
CA TYR A 337 -3.21 17.83 10.59
C TYR A 337 -2.36 19.05 10.95
N ARG A 338 -2.42 20.08 10.10
CA ARG A 338 -1.77 21.37 10.34
C ARG A 338 -2.79 22.48 10.35
N LYS A 339 -2.55 23.46 11.22
CA LYS A 339 -3.34 24.68 11.30
C LYS A 339 -3.02 25.56 10.10
N LYS A 340 -4.05 25.96 9.36
CA LYS A 340 -3.98 27.01 8.33
C LYS A 340 -5.05 28.04 8.66
N ASP A 341 -4.60 29.24 9.00
CA ASP A 341 -5.42 30.28 9.63
C ASP A 341 -5.98 29.76 10.97
N ASP A 342 -7.31 29.64 11.11
CA ASP A 342 -7.99 29.20 12.34
C ASP A 342 -8.52 27.75 12.27
N GLN A 343 -8.21 26.99 11.21
CA GLN A 343 -8.74 25.64 11.02
C GLN A 343 -7.64 24.61 10.72
N MET A 344 -7.87 23.38 11.14
CA MET A 344 -7.01 22.24 10.91
C MET A 344 -7.33 21.58 9.56
N TYR A 345 -6.31 21.38 8.74
CA TYR A 345 -6.41 20.66 7.47
C TYR A 345 -5.44 19.49 7.48
N LEU A 346 -5.80 18.41 6.79
CA LEU A 346 -4.93 17.26 6.63
C LEU A 346 -3.58 17.72 6.05
N ASN A 347 -2.49 17.34 6.71
CA ASN A 347 -1.12 17.50 6.21
C ASN A 347 -0.70 16.23 5.46
N TYR A 348 -0.86 15.07 6.10
CA TYR A 348 -0.68 13.77 5.46
C TYR A 348 -1.46 12.68 6.16
N ILE A 349 -1.68 11.58 5.44
CA ILE A 349 -2.15 10.32 5.97
C ILE A 349 -1.39 9.16 5.32
N SER A 350 -0.99 8.19 6.12
CA SER A 350 -0.38 6.92 5.71
C SER A 350 -1.18 5.77 6.31
N PHE A 351 -1.43 4.75 5.49
CA PHE A 351 -1.97 3.47 5.92
C PHE A 351 -1.07 2.34 5.41
N HIS A 352 -0.47 1.62 6.35
CA HIS A 352 0.35 0.45 6.13
C HIS A 352 -0.40 -0.78 6.63
N ASN A 353 -0.47 -1.85 5.84
CA ASN A 353 -0.94 -3.15 6.31
C ASN A 353 -0.18 -4.32 5.69
N THR A 354 -0.18 -5.45 6.38
CA THR A 354 0.23 -6.73 5.79
C THR A 354 -0.99 -7.41 5.15
N PHE A 355 -0.78 -8.09 4.03
CA PHE A 355 -1.78 -8.98 3.42
C PHE A 355 -1.15 -10.31 3.00
N GLU A 356 -1.96 -11.35 3.06
CA GLU A 356 -1.62 -12.68 2.57
C GLU A 356 -2.13 -12.86 1.13
N LEU A 357 -1.26 -13.34 0.26
CA LEU A 357 -1.57 -13.68 -1.13
C LEU A 357 -1.48 -15.19 -1.33
N ARG A 358 -2.57 -15.80 -1.81
CA ARG A 358 -2.57 -17.21 -2.20
C ARG A 358 -1.92 -17.38 -3.57
N LEU A 359 -0.81 -18.09 -3.63
CA LEU A 359 -0.10 -18.35 -4.87
C LEU A 359 -0.70 -19.55 -5.62
N PRO A 360 -0.65 -19.56 -6.97
CA PRO A 360 -0.94 -20.77 -7.74
C PRO A 360 -0.03 -21.91 -7.28
N PRO A 361 -0.52 -23.18 -7.26
CA PRO A 361 0.32 -24.30 -6.89
C PRO A 361 1.53 -24.42 -7.81
N ALA A 362 2.72 -24.61 -7.23
CA ALA A 362 3.96 -24.76 -7.98
C ALA A 362 4.02 -26.09 -8.76
N PHE A 363 3.29 -27.11 -8.28
CA PHE A 363 3.21 -28.43 -8.88
C PHE A 363 1.76 -28.81 -9.17
N ILE A 364 1.44 -28.99 -10.45
CA ILE A 364 0.09 -29.30 -10.97
C ILE A 364 0.14 -30.37 -12.07
N VAL A 365 -1.02 -30.95 -12.36
CA VAL A 365 -1.25 -31.69 -13.61
C VAL A 365 -1.49 -30.65 -14.70
N GLU A 366 -0.64 -30.66 -15.72
CA GLU A 366 -0.74 -29.75 -16.86
C GLU A 366 -1.83 -30.21 -17.82
N ASP A 367 -1.82 -31.49 -18.19
CA ASP A 367 -2.90 -32.13 -18.93
C ASP A 367 -2.93 -33.65 -18.70
N VAL A 368 -3.98 -34.30 -19.20
CA VAL A 368 -4.07 -35.75 -19.28
C VAL A 368 -4.53 -36.14 -20.67
N VAL A 369 -3.69 -36.92 -21.36
CA VAL A 369 -3.91 -37.32 -22.74
C VAL A 369 -3.95 -38.84 -22.87
N MET A 370 -4.71 -39.35 -23.84
CA MET A 370 -4.71 -40.76 -24.16
C MET A 370 -3.62 -41.05 -25.20
N ASP A 371 -2.57 -41.80 -24.83
CA ASP A 371 -1.61 -42.33 -25.79
C ASP A 371 -2.22 -43.57 -26.46
N ILE A 372 -2.64 -43.40 -27.71
CA ILE A 372 -3.30 -44.44 -28.51
C ILE A 372 -2.34 -45.59 -28.84
N ASN A 373 -1.06 -45.28 -29.10
CA ASN A 373 -0.07 -46.26 -29.52
C ASN A 373 0.31 -47.17 -28.34
N ARG A 374 0.51 -46.57 -27.16
CA ARG A 374 0.85 -47.29 -25.93
C ARG A 374 -0.39 -47.80 -25.18
N LYS A 375 -1.58 -47.34 -25.57
CA LYS A 375 -2.87 -47.65 -24.94
C LYS A 375 -2.88 -47.32 -23.43
N CYS A 376 -2.39 -46.14 -23.06
CA CYS A 376 -2.31 -45.67 -21.68
C CYS A 376 -2.79 -44.23 -21.55
N LEU A 377 -3.19 -43.84 -20.33
CA LEU A 377 -3.41 -42.45 -19.98
C LEU A 377 -2.06 -41.86 -19.56
N ALA A 378 -1.60 -40.83 -20.26
CA ALA A 378 -0.42 -40.07 -19.86
C ALA A 378 -0.88 -38.87 -19.02
N VAL A 379 -0.51 -38.86 -17.74
CA VAL A 379 -0.68 -37.71 -16.86
C VAL A 379 0.58 -36.87 -16.92
N ASN A 380 0.49 -35.67 -17.49
CA ASN A 380 1.62 -34.79 -17.65
C ASN A 380 1.62 -33.74 -16.54
N PHE A 381 2.77 -33.55 -15.92
CA PHE A 381 2.97 -32.58 -14.86
C PHE A 381 3.81 -31.40 -15.37
N ASN A 382 3.59 -30.22 -14.80
CA ASN A 382 4.38 -29.04 -15.16
C ASN A 382 5.86 -29.13 -14.71
N THR A 383 6.15 -29.93 -13.68
CA THR A 383 7.50 -30.24 -13.18
C THR A 383 7.65 -31.73 -12.93
N GLU A 384 8.89 -32.23 -12.90
CA GLU A 384 9.17 -33.66 -12.81
C GLU A 384 8.68 -34.25 -11.46
N PRO A 385 7.78 -35.26 -11.48
CA PRO A 385 7.30 -35.90 -10.26
C PRO A 385 8.38 -36.82 -9.66
N GLU A 386 8.49 -36.88 -8.34
CA GLU A 386 9.37 -37.80 -7.63
C GLU A 386 8.90 -39.25 -7.87
N THR A 387 9.78 -40.09 -8.40
CA THR A 387 9.45 -41.46 -8.86
C THR A 387 8.69 -42.31 -7.84
N ARG A 388 9.04 -42.23 -6.56
CA ARG A 388 8.41 -43.05 -5.52
C ARG A 388 6.94 -42.68 -5.33
N SER A 389 6.65 -41.41 -5.08
CA SER A 389 5.28 -40.92 -4.89
C SER A 389 4.46 -40.99 -6.19
N ALA A 390 5.09 -40.71 -7.33
CA ALA A 390 4.46 -40.75 -8.65
C ALA A 390 3.95 -42.14 -9.06
N LEU A 391 4.55 -43.22 -8.57
CA LEU A 391 4.20 -44.60 -8.94
C LEU A 391 3.31 -45.31 -7.91
N GLU A 392 2.75 -44.58 -6.94
CA GLU A 392 1.79 -45.14 -5.98
C GLU A 392 0.37 -45.16 -6.56
N GLN A 393 -0.22 -46.34 -6.73
CA GLN A 393 -1.55 -46.45 -7.34
C GLN A 393 -2.66 -45.69 -6.56
N ARG A 394 -2.55 -45.58 -5.24
CA ARG A 394 -3.53 -44.89 -4.38
C ARG A 394 -3.67 -43.40 -4.69
N THR A 395 -2.62 -42.81 -5.26
CA THR A 395 -2.51 -41.40 -5.59
C THR A 395 -3.40 -41.01 -6.75
N TYR A 396 -3.76 -41.96 -7.63
CA TYR A 396 -4.55 -41.71 -8.84
C TYR A 396 -6.00 -42.15 -8.62
N ASN A 397 -6.86 -41.20 -8.24
CA ASN A 397 -8.30 -41.40 -8.22
C ASN A 397 -8.89 -40.95 -9.56
N ILE A 398 -8.80 -41.83 -10.56
CA ILE A 398 -9.31 -41.58 -11.91
C ILE A 398 -10.59 -42.39 -12.13
N ARG A 399 -11.63 -41.75 -12.68
CA ARG A 399 -12.87 -42.41 -13.09
C ARG A 399 -13.15 -42.15 -14.56
N TYR A 400 -13.58 -43.17 -15.28
CA TYR A 400 -14.09 -43.07 -16.65
C TYR A 400 -15.57 -43.42 -16.67
N LYS A 401 -16.43 -42.53 -17.18
CA LYS A 401 -17.91 -42.69 -17.17
C LYS A 401 -18.43 -43.06 -15.75
N GLY A 402 -17.85 -42.46 -14.71
CA GLY A 402 -18.18 -42.72 -13.30
C GLY A 402 -17.57 -44.00 -12.69
N LYS A 403 -16.99 -44.90 -13.48
CA LYS A 403 -16.32 -46.14 -13.00
C LYS A 403 -14.87 -45.84 -12.64
N ARG A 404 -14.47 -46.14 -11.40
CA ARG A 404 -13.08 -45.98 -10.95
C ARG A 404 -12.15 -46.90 -11.73
N LEU A 405 -11.07 -46.35 -12.26
CA LEU A 405 -10.03 -47.09 -12.95
C LEU A 405 -9.02 -47.66 -11.95
N SER A 406 -8.51 -48.84 -12.29
CA SER A 406 -7.33 -49.42 -11.66
C SER A 406 -6.27 -49.63 -12.74
N PHE A 407 -5.00 -49.67 -12.36
CA PHE A 407 -3.90 -49.71 -13.32
C PHE A 407 -3.13 -51.02 -13.17
N ARG A 408 -2.83 -51.68 -14.30
CA ARG A 408 -2.00 -52.90 -14.32
C ARG A 408 -0.51 -52.60 -14.22
N LEU A 409 -0.11 -51.44 -14.72
CA LEU A 409 1.25 -50.96 -14.79
C LEU A 409 1.23 -49.42 -14.72
N MET A 410 2.25 -48.86 -14.11
CA MET A 410 2.51 -47.43 -14.07
C MET A 410 3.99 -47.20 -14.35
N GLU A 411 4.30 -46.29 -15.26
CA GLU A 411 5.68 -45.95 -15.67
C GLU A 411 5.86 -44.44 -15.64
N LYS A 412 6.99 -43.96 -15.14
CA LYS A 412 7.33 -42.54 -15.17
C LYS A 412 8.30 -42.30 -16.34
N GLU A 413 8.01 -41.31 -17.17
CA GLU A 413 8.87 -40.83 -18.25
C GLU A 413 9.02 -39.32 -18.15
N GLY A 414 10.14 -38.85 -17.59
CA GLY A 414 10.35 -37.42 -17.33
C GLY A 414 9.21 -36.83 -16.49
N ASN A 415 8.53 -35.81 -17.03
CA ASN A 415 7.41 -35.13 -16.41
C ASN A 415 6.08 -35.88 -16.52
N SER A 416 6.05 -37.07 -17.09
CA SER A 416 4.83 -37.81 -17.37
C SER A 416 4.76 -39.09 -16.55
N VAL A 417 3.54 -39.47 -16.15
CA VAL A 417 3.25 -40.81 -15.62
C VAL A 417 2.25 -41.49 -16.54
N LEU A 418 2.69 -42.60 -17.14
CA LEU A 418 1.92 -43.46 -18.01
C LEU A 418 1.15 -44.47 -17.17
N LEU A 419 -0.18 -44.40 -17.22
CA LEU A 419 -1.10 -45.24 -16.48
C LEU A 419 -1.77 -46.23 -17.43
N TYR A 420 -1.47 -47.51 -17.29
CA TYR A 420 -2.05 -48.56 -18.13
C TYR A 420 -3.29 -49.13 -17.44
N PRO A 421 -4.53 -48.83 -17.90
CA PRO A 421 -5.74 -49.27 -17.22
C PRO A 421 -5.87 -50.79 -17.24
N ARG A 422 -6.40 -51.35 -16.16
CA ARG A 422 -6.76 -52.76 -16.06
C ARG A 422 -8.22 -52.93 -16.50
N MET A 423 -8.38 -53.27 -17.78
CA MET A 423 -9.66 -53.46 -18.47
C MET A 423 -9.45 -54.49 -19.59
N ASP A 424 -10.54 -55.07 -20.10
CA ASP A 424 -10.48 -55.95 -21.27
C ASP A 424 -10.27 -55.15 -22.58
N GLU A 425 -10.01 -55.85 -23.69
CA GLU A 425 -9.70 -55.21 -24.97
C GLU A 425 -10.88 -54.40 -25.53
N ASP A 426 -12.11 -54.83 -25.30
CA ASP A 426 -13.31 -54.15 -25.81
C ASP A 426 -13.58 -52.86 -25.02
N GLU A 427 -13.49 -52.92 -23.69
CA GLU A 427 -13.56 -51.75 -22.80
C GLU A 427 -12.46 -50.73 -23.13
N LEU A 428 -11.23 -51.20 -23.37
CA LEU A 428 -10.11 -50.32 -23.75
C LEU A 428 -10.33 -49.68 -25.11
N LYS A 429 -10.83 -50.44 -26.09
CA LYS A 429 -11.14 -49.94 -27.42
C LYS A 429 -12.28 -48.91 -27.39
N ASP A 430 -13.31 -49.12 -26.57
CA ASP A 430 -14.37 -48.13 -26.32
C ASP A 430 -13.77 -46.83 -25.77
N MET A 431 -12.95 -46.93 -24.73
CA MET A 431 -12.34 -45.77 -24.09
C MET A 431 -11.44 -44.99 -25.07
N VAL A 432 -10.53 -45.67 -25.77
CA VAL A 432 -9.65 -45.06 -26.77
C VAL A 432 -10.45 -44.33 -27.86
N THR A 433 -11.46 -45.01 -28.42
CA THR A 433 -12.26 -44.46 -29.52
C THR A 433 -13.06 -43.25 -29.05
N THR A 434 -13.72 -43.37 -27.89
CA THR A 434 -14.55 -42.31 -27.32
C THR A 434 -13.72 -41.05 -27.02
N LEU A 435 -12.58 -41.20 -26.34
CA LEU A 435 -11.73 -40.06 -25.99
C LEU A 435 -11.11 -39.40 -27.23
N LYS A 436 -10.72 -40.19 -28.24
CA LYS A 436 -10.20 -39.68 -29.52
C LYS A 436 -11.24 -38.87 -30.28
N GLU A 437 -12.49 -39.35 -30.35
CA GLU A 437 -13.59 -38.65 -31.01
C GLU A 437 -13.96 -37.34 -30.30
N MET A 438 -13.84 -37.30 -28.96
CA MET A 438 -14.04 -36.08 -28.18
C MET A 438 -12.93 -35.06 -28.45
N ASP A 439 -11.68 -35.48 -28.38
CA ASP A 439 -10.52 -34.62 -28.65
C ASP A 439 -10.58 -34.03 -30.07
N THR A 440 -10.93 -34.85 -31.07
CA THR A 440 -11.11 -34.40 -32.48
C THR A 440 -12.22 -33.35 -32.63
N ARG A 441 -13.25 -33.40 -31.77
CA ARG A 441 -14.37 -32.44 -31.76
C ARG A 441 -14.11 -31.21 -30.86
N GLY A 442 -12.98 -31.17 -30.14
CA GLY A 442 -12.70 -30.14 -29.14
C GLY A 442 -13.57 -30.26 -27.88
N ASP A 443 -14.16 -31.43 -27.62
CA ASP A 443 -14.93 -31.68 -26.41
C ASP A 443 -13.99 -31.86 -25.20
N SER A 444 -14.33 -31.21 -24.08
CA SER A 444 -13.57 -31.39 -22.84
C SER A 444 -13.63 -32.84 -22.35
N LEU A 445 -12.46 -33.46 -22.18
CA LEU A 445 -12.31 -34.82 -21.64
C LEU A 445 -12.87 -34.94 -20.21
N ASN A 446 -12.94 -33.83 -19.47
CA ASN A 446 -13.46 -33.76 -18.11
C ASN A 446 -14.96 -34.14 -18.00
N LYS A 447 -15.68 -34.25 -19.14
CA LYS A 447 -17.05 -34.77 -19.18
C LYS A 447 -17.11 -36.27 -18.87
N LEU A 448 -16.07 -37.02 -19.23
CA LEU A 448 -16.02 -38.49 -19.08
C LEU A 448 -14.92 -38.95 -18.14
N LEU A 449 -13.85 -38.17 -17.97
CA LEU A 449 -12.74 -38.45 -17.08
C LEU A 449 -12.77 -37.52 -15.87
N GLU A 450 -12.99 -38.09 -14.69
CA GLU A 450 -12.79 -37.40 -13.41
C GLU A 450 -11.40 -37.77 -12.89
N ILE A 451 -10.56 -36.78 -12.63
CA ILE A 451 -9.16 -36.99 -12.25
C ILE A 451 -8.88 -36.22 -10.97
N GLU A 452 -8.55 -36.96 -9.91
CA GLU A 452 -8.12 -36.41 -8.64
C GLU A 452 -6.82 -37.09 -8.22
N LEU A 453 -5.75 -36.30 -8.08
CA LEU A 453 -4.44 -36.77 -7.62
C LEU A 453 -4.19 -36.31 -6.18
N LYS A 454 -3.58 -37.19 -5.37
CA LYS A 454 -3.19 -36.92 -3.97
C LYS A 454 -1.82 -37.50 -3.67
N ASP A 455 -1.03 -36.81 -2.86
CA ASP A 455 0.25 -37.32 -2.35
C ASP A 455 1.36 -37.55 -3.41
N VAL A 456 1.24 -37.01 -4.64
CA VAL A 456 2.39 -36.90 -5.56
C VAL A 456 3.26 -35.74 -5.12
N ARG A 457 4.58 -35.92 -5.10
CA ARG A 457 5.55 -34.84 -4.93
C ARG A 457 6.37 -34.61 -6.19
N ASN A 458 6.89 -33.41 -6.39
CA ASN A 458 7.96 -33.17 -7.37
C ASN A 458 9.35 -33.39 -6.76
N LEU A 459 10.41 -33.24 -7.56
CA LEU A 459 11.80 -33.39 -7.09
C LEU A 459 12.21 -32.39 -6.00
N GLN A 460 11.54 -31.24 -5.91
CA GLN A 460 11.74 -30.22 -4.87
C GLN A 460 10.95 -30.55 -3.58
N GLY A 461 10.15 -31.62 -3.58
CA GLY A 461 9.34 -32.07 -2.44
C GLY A 461 7.97 -31.40 -2.34
N GLU A 462 7.60 -30.54 -3.29
CA GLU A 462 6.31 -29.85 -3.34
C GLU A 462 5.19 -30.85 -3.63
N LEU A 463 4.08 -30.74 -2.91
CA LEU A 463 2.93 -31.63 -3.04
C LEU A 463 2.00 -31.15 -4.17
N ILE A 464 1.42 -32.09 -4.93
CA ILE A 464 0.51 -31.79 -6.03
C ILE A 464 -0.67 -30.93 -5.56
N ASN A 465 -0.93 -29.83 -6.26
CA ASN A 465 -1.97 -28.85 -5.93
C ASN A 465 -1.84 -28.23 -4.53
N ALA A 466 -0.64 -28.28 -3.92
CA ALA A 466 -0.41 -27.63 -2.64
C ALA A 466 -0.66 -26.12 -2.74
N VAL A 467 -1.43 -25.61 -1.79
CA VAL A 467 -1.70 -24.17 -1.68
C VAL A 467 -0.54 -23.55 -0.92
N HIS A 468 0.08 -22.55 -1.53
CA HIS A 468 1.08 -21.71 -0.89
C HIS A 468 0.49 -20.33 -0.66
N THR A 469 0.87 -19.71 0.45
CA THR A 469 0.58 -18.31 0.74
C THR A 469 1.87 -17.55 0.94
N LYS A 470 1.83 -16.26 0.66
CA LYS A 470 2.96 -15.35 0.86
C LYS A 470 2.45 -14.01 1.42
N ASP A 471 3.15 -13.51 2.43
CA ASP A 471 2.87 -12.22 3.03
C ASP A 471 3.54 -11.10 2.23
N TYR A 472 2.82 -9.98 2.10
CA TYR A 472 3.29 -8.74 1.50
C TYR A 472 2.92 -7.57 2.42
N GLU A 473 3.70 -6.50 2.36
CA GLU A 473 3.31 -5.22 2.95
C GLU A 473 2.70 -4.33 1.86
N GLN A 474 1.72 -3.50 2.23
CA GLN A 474 1.13 -2.50 1.35
C GLN A 474 1.00 -1.16 2.06
N TYR A 475 1.41 -0.11 1.38
CA TYR A 475 1.39 1.27 1.86
C TYR A 475 0.53 2.11 0.93
N ARG A 476 -0.28 3.00 1.53
CA ARG A 476 -1.06 4.02 0.82
C ARG A 476 -0.85 5.33 1.54
N GLU A 477 -0.45 6.35 0.80
CA GLU A 477 0.00 7.60 1.39
C GLU A 477 -0.50 8.78 0.58
N PHE A 478 -0.94 9.83 1.27
CA PHE A 478 -1.36 11.08 0.67
C PHE A 478 -0.76 12.25 1.42
N PHE A 479 -0.03 13.09 0.69
CA PHE A 479 0.74 14.23 1.20
C PHE A 479 0.19 15.53 0.61
N VAL A 480 -0.39 16.38 1.45
CA VAL A 480 -1.02 17.63 1.03
C VAL A 480 0.04 18.70 0.76
N GLN A 481 -0.05 19.32 -0.41
CA GLN A 481 0.84 20.40 -0.85
C GLN A 481 0.10 21.71 -1.07
N ASN A 482 -1.22 21.69 -1.18
CA ASN A 482 -1.99 22.91 -1.27
C ASN A 482 -3.40 22.74 -0.70
N ILE A 483 -3.88 23.79 -0.06
CA ILE A 483 -5.22 23.86 0.55
C ILE A 483 -5.92 25.08 -0.05
N ASN A 484 -6.99 24.84 -0.82
CA ASN A 484 -7.84 25.88 -1.38
C ASN A 484 -9.14 25.99 -0.56
N LYS A 485 -9.22 27.00 0.31
CA LYS A 485 -10.39 27.26 1.17
C LYS A 485 -11.58 27.74 0.34
N GLY A 486 -12.78 27.30 0.69
CA GLY A 486 -14.02 27.71 0.01
C GLY A 486 -14.19 27.12 -1.39
N LYS A 487 -13.23 26.32 -1.87
CA LYS A 487 -13.29 25.75 -3.21
C LYS A 487 -14.36 24.67 -3.27
N MET A 488 -15.38 24.91 -4.08
CA MET A 488 -16.44 23.94 -4.34
C MET A 488 -16.03 22.92 -5.40
N VAL A 489 -16.69 21.77 -5.38
CA VAL A 489 -16.63 20.77 -6.46
C VAL A 489 -17.05 21.44 -7.78
N PRO A 490 -16.28 21.29 -8.87
CA PRO A 490 -16.67 21.79 -10.19
C PRO A 490 -17.98 21.16 -10.67
N PHE A 491 -18.89 21.96 -11.23
CA PHE A 491 -20.19 21.49 -11.73
C PHE A 491 -20.05 20.46 -12.86
N ASN A 492 -19.11 20.72 -13.78
CA ASN A 492 -18.75 19.82 -14.87
C ASN A 492 -17.30 19.38 -14.68
N GLY A 493 -17.09 18.21 -14.07
CA GLY A 493 -15.78 17.64 -13.85
C GLY A 493 -15.80 16.13 -14.07
N GLU A 494 -14.71 15.60 -14.63
CA GLU A 494 -14.43 14.17 -14.54
C GLU A 494 -13.88 13.88 -13.15
N PHE A 495 -14.51 12.94 -12.44
CA PHE A 495 -14.13 12.54 -11.09
C PHE A 495 -13.83 11.06 -11.05
N MET A 496 -12.84 10.69 -10.24
CA MET A 496 -12.50 9.31 -9.97
C MET A 496 -13.68 8.59 -9.28
N PRO A 497 -14.12 7.42 -9.79
CA PRO A 497 -15.09 6.56 -9.09
C PRO A 497 -14.49 6.03 -7.79
N ASP A 498 -15.26 6.02 -6.70
CA ASP A 498 -14.83 5.55 -5.38
C ASP A 498 -14.84 4.01 -5.23
N ASP A 499 -15.34 3.31 -6.24
CA ASP A 499 -15.58 1.86 -6.29
C ASP A 499 -14.84 1.14 -7.44
N LYS A 500 -13.80 1.77 -7.99
CA LYS A 500 -12.94 1.20 -9.04
C LYS A 500 -11.47 1.49 -8.77
N PRO A 501 -10.52 0.71 -9.31
CA PRO A 501 -9.11 1.01 -9.15
C PRO A 501 -8.79 2.44 -9.60
N ILE A 502 -8.03 3.18 -8.78
CA ILE A 502 -7.73 4.60 -9.00
C ILE A 502 -7.18 4.86 -10.41
N PHE A 503 -6.28 4.00 -10.89
CA PHE A 503 -5.65 4.09 -12.21
C PHE A 503 -6.49 3.55 -13.37
N SER A 504 -7.76 3.27 -13.15
CA SER A 504 -8.75 3.07 -14.23
C SER A 504 -9.36 4.40 -14.72
N SER A 505 -9.16 5.49 -13.97
CA SER A 505 -9.61 6.83 -14.33
C SER A 505 -8.56 7.54 -15.19
N LYS A 506 -8.99 8.49 -16.02
CA LYS A 506 -8.07 9.34 -16.80
C LYS A 506 -7.70 10.59 -15.99
N ALA A 507 -6.46 11.05 -16.14
CA ALA A 507 -6.07 12.36 -15.65
C ALA A 507 -6.82 13.46 -16.41
N VAL A 508 -7.25 14.50 -15.70
CA VAL A 508 -7.91 15.68 -16.28
C VAL A 508 -6.85 16.52 -16.99
N SER A 509 -7.05 16.79 -18.28
CA SER A 509 -6.15 17.66 -19.06
C SER A 509 -6.20 19.11 -18.58
N GLY A 510 -5.06 19.72 -18.22
CA GLY A 510 -5.00 21.15 -17.88
C GLY A 510 -3.59 21.63 -17.46
N GLU A 511 -3.39 22.96 -17.40
CA GLU A 511 -2.11 23.67 -17.13
C GLU A 511 -1.47 23.42 -15.73
N LYS A 512 -1.92 22.42 -14.97
CA LYS A 512 -1.49 22.21 -13.57
C LYS A 512 -0.40 21.15 -13.41
N GLU A 513 0.14 20.64 -14.50
CA GLU A 513 1.13 19.55 -14.53
C GLU A 513 2.51 19.91 -13.90
N THR A 514 2.79 21.19 -13.61
CA THR A 514 4.18 21.64 -13.39
C THR A 514 4.54 22.15 -11.98
N ILE A 515 3.58 22.28 -11.04
CA ILE A 515 3.83 22.98 -9.76
C ILE A 515 3.92 22.04 -8.54
N PHE A 516 3.36 20.83 -8.61
CA PHE A 516 3.32 19.90 -7.48
C PHE A 516 4.46 18.88 -7.53
N TRP A 517 5.04 18.56 -6.39
CA TRP A 517 6.19 17.68 -6.30
C TRP A 517 5.74 16.24 -6.06
N MET A 518 6.46 15.28 -6.61
CA MET A 518 6.35 13.88 -6.21
C MET A 518 7.62 13.51 -5.45
N ASN A 519 7.49 12.72 -4.41
CA ASN A 519 8.63 12.16 -3.67
C ASN A 519 8.63 10.63 -3.79
N PRO A 520 9.06 10.06 -4.93
CA PRO A 520 9.12 8.62 -5.08
C PRO A 520 10.08 8.00 -4.04
N PRO A 521 9.82 6.79 -3.54
CA PRO A 521 10.79 6.05 -2.75
C PRO A 521 12.09 5.85 -3.54
N LEU A 522 13.24 5.98 -2.88
CA LEU A 522 14.53 5.65 -3.50
C LEU A 522 14.63 4.13 -3.72
N ARG A 523 15.36 3.71 -4.76
CA ARG A 523 15.62 2.29 -5.01
C ARG A 523 16.56 1.76 -3.93
N SER A 524 16.29 0.56 -3.41
CA SER A 524 17.15 -0.12 -2.43
C SER A 524 18.59 -0.38 -2.90
N ASN A 525 18.89 -0.20 -4.20
CA ASN A 525 20.21 -0.41 -4.80
C ASN A 525 20.95 0.91 -5.19
N GLN A 526 20.54 2.05 -4.64
CA GLN A 526 21.25 3.34 -4.82
C GLN A 526 21.74 3.92 -3.49
N GLU A 527 22.27 3.06 -2.61
CA GLU A 527 23.12 3.49 -1.49
C GLU A 527 24.59 3.63 -1.90
#